data_AF-A0A947AES5-F1
#
_entry.id   AF-A0A947AES5-F1
#
_cell.length_a   1.000
_cell.length_b   1.000
_cell.length_c   1.000
_cell.angle_alpha   90.00
_cell.angle_beta   90.00
_cell.angle_gamma   90.00
#
_symmetry.space_group_name_H-M   'P 1'
#
loop_
_entity.id
_entity.type
_entity.pdbx_description
1 polymer ?
#
loop_
_entity_poly.entity_id
_entity_poly.type
_entity_poly.pdbx_seq_one_letter_code
_entity_poly.pdbx_strand_id
1 'polypeptide(L)'
;REALLEMLNEYDFILCSTTNLESDFETITLNTDSKLYDQNEILTIDDYVKFIVNSFQYKFPDTELSKKLGISRKSLWEKRKKYGLFKKK
;
A
#
# COMPACT_ATOMS: atom_id res chain seq x y z
N ARG A 1 -16.32 16.66 14.84
CA ARG A 1 -16.42 16.28 13.41
C ARG A 1 -17.57 17.05 12.78
N GLU A 2 -18.80 16.91 13.29
CA GLU A 2 -19.97 17.69 12.82
C GLU A 2 -19.78 19.21 12.93
N ALA A 3 -19.35 19.74 14.09
CA ALA A 3 -19.11 21.17 14.25
C ALA A 3 -18.04 21.75 13.28
N LEU A 4 -17.11 20.93 12.81
CA LEU A 4 -16.08 21.35 11.86
C LEU A 4 -16.64 21.38 10.43
N LEU A 5 -17.45 20.38 10.07
CA LEU A 5 -18.17 20.31 8.79
C LEU A 5 -19.19 21.45 8.64
N GLU A 6 -19.87 21.82 9.73
CA GLU A 6 -20.86 22.91 9.74
C GLU A 6 -20.21 24.28 9.50
N MET A 7 -19.02 24.52 10.06
CA MET A 7 -18.24 25.74 9.82
C MET A 7 -17.60 25.79 8.42
N LEU A 8 -17.34 24.64 7.80
CA LEU A 8 -16.73 24.55 6.48
C LEU A 8 -17.72 24.79 5.34
N ASN A 9 -19.02 24.77 5.61
CA ASN A 9 -20.07 24.97 4.62
C ASN A 9 -20.08 26.38 4.00
N GLU A 10 -19.50 27.37 4.70
CA GLU A 10 -19.44 28.77 4.24
C GLU A 10 -18.16 29.12 3.46
N TYR A 11 -17.23 28.17 3.26
CA TYR A 11 -15.94 28.43 2.64
C TYR A 11 -15.64 27.43 1.52
N ASP A 12 -14.88 27.86 0.51
CA ASP A 12 -14.24 26.93 -0.42
C ASP A 12 -13.04 26.27 0.29
N PHE A 13 -13.10 24.96 0.51
CA PHE A 13 -12.05 24.22 1.20
C PHE A 13 -11.58 23.00 0.41
N ILE A 14 -10.30 22.65 0.61
CA ILE A 14 -9.72 21.39 0.15
C ILE A 14 -9.30 20.63 1.40
N LEU A 15 -10.02 19.55 1.71
CA LEU A 15 -9.66 18.68 2.82
C LEU A 15 -8.91 17.45 2.29
N CYS A 16 -7.71 17.22 2.79
CA CYS A 16 -6.96 15.98 2.54
C CYS A 16 -6.98 15.13 3.81
N SER A 17 -7.61 13.96 3.74
CA SER A 17 -7.59 12.98 4.82
C SER A 17 -7.12 11.63 4.29
N THR A 18 -6.36 10.91 5.10
CA THR A 18 -5.95 9.53 4.85
C THR A 18 -6.98 8.51 5.37
N THR A 19 -8.03 8.97 6.05
CA THR A 19 -9.12 8.15 6.59
C THR A 19 -10.41 8.42 5.84
N ASN A 20 -11.25 7.39 5.68
CA ASN A 20 -12.57 7.51 5.08
C ASN A 20 -13.39 8.56 5.83
N LEU A 21 -13.66 9.68 5.17
CA LEU A 21 -14.52 10.72 5.67
C LEU A 21 -15.85 10.63 4.94
N GLU A 22 -16.85 10.06 5.59
CA GLU A 22 -18.24 10.27 5.18
C GLU A 22 -18.58 11.75 5.38
N SER A 23 -18.80 12.46 4.29
CA SER A 23 -19.26 13.85 4.28
C SER A 23 -20.18 14.06 3.09
N ASP A 24 -21.21 14.88 3.26
CA ASP A 24 -22.15 15.28 2.20
C ASP A 24 -21.55 16.18 1.10
N PHE A 25 -20.24 16.47 1.18
CA PHE A 25 -19.51 17.28 0.21
C PHE A 25 -18.91 16.43 -0.93
N GLU A 26 -18.80 17.03 -2.11
CA GLU A 26 -18.21 16.41 -3.30
C GLU A 26 -16.75 16.02 -3.04
N THR A 27 -16.52 14.72 -2.83
CA THR A 27 -15.22 14.18 -2.42
C THR A 27 -14.59 13.43 -3.58
N ILE A 28 -13.37 13.82 -3.96
CA ILE A 28 -12.57 13.08 -4.94
C ILE A 28 -11.73 12.04 -4.19
N THR A 29 -12.07 10.77 -4.36
CA THR A 29 -11.28 9.66 -3.83
C THR A 29 -10.07 9.41 -4.73
N LEU A 30 -8.89 9.83 -4.29
CA LEU A 30 -7.64 9.45 -4.91
C LEU A 30 -7.29 8.00 -4.52
N ASN A 31 -7.94 7.04 -5.17
CA ASN A 31 -7.55 5.64 -5.11
C ASN A 31 -6.18 5.49 -5.76
N THR A 32 -5.12 5.64 -4.97
CA THR A 32 -3.82 5.13 -5.40
C THR A 32 -3.94 3.61 -5.30
N ASP A 33 -3.84 2.89 -6.43
CA ASP A 33 -3.74 1.42 -6.53
C ASP A 33 -2.57 0.81 -5.72
N SER A 34 -1.93 1.60 -4.87
CA SER A 34 -1.09 1.14 -3.80
C SER A 34 -1.94 0.48 -2.71
N LYS A 35 -2.34 -0.77 -2.94
CA LYS A 35 -2.70 -1.75 -1.90
C LYS A 35 -1.61 -1.95 -0.82
N LEU A 36 -0.51 -1.19 -0.89
CA LEU A 36 0.58 -1.09 0.08
C LEU A 36 0.11 -0.53 1.43
N TYR A 37 -0.99 0.23 1.45
CA TYR A 37 -1.38 1.03 2.61
C TYR A 37 -2.81 0.78 3.09
N ASP A 38 -3.44 -0.34 2.70
CA ASP A 38 -4.61 -0.80 3.45
C ASP A 38 -4.10 -1.30 4.81
N GLN A 39 -3.83 -0.35 5.70
CA GLN A 39 -3.26 -0.53 7.03
C GLN A 39 -4.15 -1.41 7.92
N ASN A 40 -5.33 -1.80 7.43
CA ASN A 40 -6.31 -2.63 8.11
C ASN A 40 -6.25 -4.11 7.72
N GLU A 41 -5.46 -4.50 6.71
CA GLU A 41 -5.21 -5.93 6.45
C GLU A 41 -3.98 -6.39 7.25
N ILE A 42 -4.22 -7.18 8.31
CA ILE A 42 -3.16 -7.93 9.00
C ILE A 42 -2.66 -9.00 8.02
N LEU A 43 -1.67 -8.62 7.23
CA LEU A 43 -0.98 -9.53 6.31
C LEU A 43 -0.03 -10.42 7.10
N THR A 44 0.00 -11.71 6.74
CA THR A 44 1.06 -12.57 7.25
C THR A 44 2.42 -12.09 6.72
N ILE A 45 3.50 -12.39 7.45
CA ILE A 45 4.87 -12.11 6.99
C ILE A 45 5.10 -12.66 5.57
N ASP A 46 4.45 -13.77 5.26
CA ASP A 46 4.53 -14.40 3.96
C ASP A 46 3.85 -13.60 2.85
N ASP A 47 2.64 -13.10 3.09
CA ASP A 47 1.90 -12.31 2.11
C ASP A 47 2.50 -10.92 1.93
N TYR A 48 3.06 -10.33 3.00
CA TYR A 48 3.86 -9.11 2.89
C TYR A 48 5.07 -9.33 1.98
N VAL A 49 5.80 -10.45 2.13
CA VAL A 49 6.94 -10.76 1.25
C VAL A 49 6.49 -10.91 -0.19
N LYS A 50 5.42 -11.66 -0.46
CA LYS A 50 4.88 -11.83 -1.82
C LYS A 50 4.51 -10.50 -2.45
N PHE A 51 3.83 -9.65 -1.69
CA PHE A 51 3.35 -8.37 -2.17
C PHE A 51 4.50 -7.43 -2.52
N ILE A 52 5.50 -7.32 -1.64
CA ILE A 52 6.69 -6.50 -1.92
C ILE A 52 7.45 -7.05 -3.14
N VAL A 53 7.66 -8.37 -3.24
CA VAL A 53 8.33 -8.96 -4.41
C VAL A 53 7.52 -8.68 -5.69
N ASN A 54 6.21 -8.89 -5.68
CA ASN A 54 5.37 -8.70 -6.87
C ASN A 54 5.30 -7.23 -7.32
N SER A 55 5.13 -6.30 -6.38
CA SER A 55 4.98 -4.86 -6.64
C SER A 55 6.31 -4.21 -7.03
N PHE A 56 7.42 -4.67 -6.48
CA PHE A 56 8.72 -4.04 -6.66
C PHE A 56 9.71 -4.82 -7.53
N GLN A 57 9.39 -6.02 -8.03
CA GLN A 57 10.27 -6.79 -8.95
C GLN A 57 10.74 -6.02 -10.20
N TYR A 58 9.99 -5.00 -10.63
CA TYR A 58 10.32 -4.16 -11.78
C TYR A 58 11.06 -2.88 -11.40
N LYS A 59 10.94 -2.44 -10.14
CA LYS A 59 11.56 -1.21 -9.62
C LYS A 59 12.89 -1.48 -8.92
N PHE A 60 13.03 -2.62 -8.24
CA PHE A 60 14.17 -2.93 -7.40
C PHE A 60 14.66 -4.38 -7.59
N PRO A 61 15.97 -4.61 -7.62
CA PRO A 61 16.54 -5.96 -7.68
C PRO A 61 16.43 -6.69 -6.33
N ASP A 62 16.50 -8.02 -6.35
CA ASP A 62 16.37 -8.89 -5.15
C ASP A 62 17.34 -8.51 -4.02
N THR A 63 18.49 -7.92 -4.34
CA THR A 63 19.47 -7.39 -3.38
C THR A 63 18.94 -6.26 -2.52
N GLU A 64 18.10 -5.38 -3.07
CA GLU A 64 17.51 -4.27 -2.32
C GLU A 64 16.25 -4.70 -1.58
N LEU A 65 15.46 -5.60 -2.19
CA LEU A 65 14.31 -6.20 -1.53
C LEU A 65 14.73 -6.97 -0.27
N SER A 66 15.78 -7.79 -0.34
CA SER A 66 16.23 -8.55 0.84
C SER A 66 16.63 -7.63 2.00
N LYS A 67 17.27 -6.49 1.69
CA LYS A 67 17.62 -5.47 2.69
C LYS A 67 16.39 -4.82 3.31
N LYS A 68 15.39 -4.44 2.50
CA LYS A 68 14.14 -3.83 2.97
C LYS A 68 13.27 -4.79 3.78
N LEU A 69 13.27 -6.08 3.44
CA LEU A 69 12.54 -7.11 4.17
C LEU A 69 13.26 -7.60 5.44
N GLY A 70 14.55 -7.29 5.61
CA GLY A 70 15.34 -7.77 6.75
C GLY A 70 15.62 -9.28 6.70
N ILE A 71 15.63 -9.89 5.51
CA ILE A 71 15.91 -11.32 5.32
C ILE A 71 17.14 -11.54 4.45
N SER A 72 17.76 -12.71 4.56
CA SER A 72 18.86 -13.07 3.66
C SER A 72 18.38 -13.19 2.20
N ARG A 73 19.23 -12.77 1.26
CA ARG A 73 19.00 -12.92 -0.19
C ARG A 73 18.67 -14.36 -0.59
N LYS A 74 19.28 -15.35 0.07
CA LYS A 74 19.00 -16.78 -0.16
C LYS A 74 17.55 -17.13 0.22
N SER A 75 17.07 -16.62 1.35
CA SER A 75 15.70 -16.85 1.83
C SER A 75 14.66 -16.15 0.95
N LEU A 76 14.96 -14.92 0.50
CA LEU A 76 14.10 -14.22 -0.47
C LEU A 76 13.97 -15.02 -1.78
N TRP A 77 15.09 -15.55 -2.28
CA TRP A 77 15.11 -16.37 -3.49
C TRP A 77 14.33 -17.68 -3.34
N GLU A 78 14.48 -18.39 -2.21
CA GLU A 78 13.70 -19.59 -1.90
C GLU A 78 12.20 -19.31 -1.86
N LYS A 79 11.80 -18.20 -1.22
CA LYS A 79 10.40 -17.74 -1.22
C LYS A 79 9.91 -17.42 -2.63
N ARG A 80 10.69 -16.71 -3.44
CA ARG A 80 10.33 -16.39 -4.84
C ARG A 80 10.14 -17.65 -5.68
N LYS A 81 11.02 -18.64 -5.51
CA LYS A 81 10.91 -19.95 -6.17
C LYS A 81 9.66 -20.70 -5.71
N LYS A 82 9.35 -20.66 -4.41
CA LYS A 82 8.16 -21.28 -3.82
C LYS A 82 6.85 -20.67 -4.33
N TYR A 83 6.80 -19.35 -4.53
CA TYR A 83 5.58 -18.66 -4.97
C TYR A 83 5.38 -18.60 -6.48
N GLY A 84 6.30 -19.15 -7.27
CA GLY A 84 6.17 -19.12 -8.73
C GLY A 84 6.13 -17.69 -9.29
N LEU A 85 6.66 -16.69 -8.56
CA LEU A 85 6.78 -15.29 -8.98
C LEU A 85 7.93 -15.12 -9.99
N PHE A 86 8.01 -16.05 -10.93
CA PHE A 86 8.80 -15.92 -12.13
C PHE A 86 7.98 -15.08 -13.10
N LYS A 87 8.60 -14.02 -13.65
CA LYS A 87 8.00 -13.18 -14.69
C LYS A 87 7.31 -14.10 -15.70
N LYS A 88 5.98 -14.02 -15.81
CA LYS A 88 5.33 -14.48 -17.03
C LYS A 88 5.88 -13.61 -18.16
N LYS A 89 6.43 -14.29 -19.17
CA LYS A 89 6.99 -13.70 -20.37
C LYS A 89 5.88 -13.09 -21.22
#